data_AF-A0A554V6S0-F1
#
_entry.id   AF-A0A554V6S0-F1
#
_cell.length_a   1.000
_cell.length_b   1.000
_cell.length_c   1.000
_cell.angle_alpha   90.00
_cell.angle_beta   90.00
_cell.angle_gamma   90.00
#
_symmetry.space_group_name_H-M   'P 1'
#
loop_
_entity.id
_entity.type
_entity.pdbx_description
1 polymer ?
#
loop_
_entity_poly.entity_id
_entity_poly.type
_entity_poly.pdbx_seq_one_letter_code
_entity_poly.pdbx_strand_id
1 'polypeptide(L)'
;MSFPAGVATGIGSWPGTDPREAAAVIVGELVELPHLAELPARGIGADMIGRTGALLVDLPFDTTTRGYRIAAHRGAVSKRATDLLNRDLDALEEAWETAGLVDAQRHIKVQAAGPWTLAAEVELANGHKVLTDRGAVREFAESLGEGLVRHVTEVRRRLGASVVLQLDEPLLASVLAGTISGVTARERIPAIPAPDALVLLDAVIAQADVPVVVHDCSSAPPWELFRRSRADAVSFDLNLIDSADLDPIGELLDADKNLILGIVPTRPLTPAPTWRDCAAPAVKLVDRLGFPRSALGGRVSVSPACGLAGASESWARKALALCNDVARALVEEPEKL
;
A
#
# COMPACT_ATOMS: atom_id res chain seq x y z
N MET A 1 14.31 -12.59 -0.13
CA MET A 1 13.23 -13.46 0.41
C MET A 1 12.13 -13.53 -0.64
N SER A 2 11.38 -14.62 -0.75
CA SER A 2 10.25 -14.70 -1.69
C SER A 2 9.06 -13.89 -1.15
N PHE A 3 8.27 -13.31 -2.06
CA PHE A 3 6.97 -12.73 -1.74
C PHE A 3 5.98 -13.83 -1.29
N PRO A 4 5.17 -13.64 -0.22
CA PRO A 4 4.15 -14.59 0.20
C PRO A 4 2.88 -14.44 -0.66
N ALA A 5 2.79 -15.22 -1.74
CA ALA A 5 1.61 -15.29 -2.62
C ALA A 5 0.55 -16.27 -2.08
N GLY A 6 -0.70 -16.17 -2.55
CA GLY A 6 -1.78 -17.05 -2.11
C GLY A 6 -2.42 -16.65 -0.78
N VAL A 7 -2.10 -15.46 -0.27
CA VAL A 7 -2.45 -15.03 1.09
C VAL A 7 -3.44 -13.87 1.10
N ALA A 8 -4.07 -13.64 2.24
CA ALA A 8 -4.86 -12.44 2.48
C ALA A 8 -4.04 -11.34 3.16
N THR A 9 -4.30 -10.09 2.81
CA THR A 9 -3.78 -8.89 3.50
C THR A 9 -4.81 -7.76 3.46
N GLY A 10 -4.64 -6.73 4.30
CA GLY A 10 -5.32 -5.43 4.10
C GLY A 10 -4.50 -4.48 3.23
N ILE A 11 -5.04 -3.31 2.88
CA ILE A 11 -4.30 -2.25 2.18
C ILE A 11 -3.46 -1.42 3.15
N GLY A 12 -3.98 -1.08 4.33
CA GLY A 12 -3.21 -0.36 5.36
C GLY A 12 -4.12 0.46 6.28
N SER A 13 -4.97 1.30 5.69
CA SER A 13 -5.82 2.20 6.46
C SER A 13 -6.99 1.46 7.12
N TRP A 14 -7.28 1.82 8.37
CA TRP A 14 -8.18 1.12 9.28
C TRP A 14 -9.11 2.13 9.99
N PRO A 15 -10.39 1.76 10.28
CA PRO A 15 -11.31 2.66 10.96
C PRO A 15 -10.98 2.80 12.45
N GLY A 16 -11.48 3.87 13.07
CA GLY A 16 -11.28 4.11 14.50
C GLY A 16 -9.97 4.81 14.83
N THR A 17 -9.64 4.86 16.13
CA THR A 17 -8.48 5.61 16.65
C THR A 17 -7.62 4.83 17.64
N ASP A 18 -8.01 3.62 18.03
CA ASP A 18 -7.27 2.79 18.97
C ASP A 18 -6.29 1.86 18.21
N PRO A 19 -4.96 2.06 18.35
CA PRO A 19 -3.97 1.22 17.69
C PRO A 19 -3.92 -0.20 18.25
N ARG A 20 -4.25 -0.43 19.52
CA ARG A 20 -4.22 -1.77 20.13
C ARG A 20 -5.37 -2.62 19.62
N GLU A 21 -6.56 -2.05 19.58
CA GLU A 21 -7.72 -2.74 19.02
C GLU A 21 -7.48 -3.08 17.55
N ALA A 22 -7.02 -2.11 16.75
CA ALA A 22 -6.69 -2.34 15.35
C ALA A 22 -5.65 -3.44 15.16
N ALA A 23 -4.54 -3.40 15.90
CA ALA A 23 -3.49 -4.41 15.83
C ALA A 23 -3.99 -5.81 16.22
N ALA A 24 -4.76 -5.92 17.29
CA ALA A 24 -5.33 -7.20 17.74
C ALA A 24 -6.27 -7.81 16.70
N VAL A 25 -7.11 -6.99 16.04
CA VAL A 25 -7.96 -7.48 14.94
C VAL A 25 -7.10 -7.92 13.75
N ILE A 26 -6.18 -7.07 13.29
CA ILE A 26 -5.41 -7.35 12.07
C ILE A 26 -4.54 -8.61 12.24
N VAL A 27 -3.83 -8.75 13.36
CA VAL A 27 -3.02 -9.94 13.66
C VAL A 27 -3.89 -11.18 13.87
N GLY A 28 -5.05 -11.02 14.51
CA GLY A 28 -5.96 -12.14 14.77
C GLY A 28 -6.68 -12.66 13.54
N GLU A 29 -7.05 -11.78 12.61
CA GLU A 29 -7.74 -12.17 11.37
C GLU A 29 -6.72 -12.61 10.29
N LEU A 30 -5.65 -11.85 10.03
CA LEU A 30 -4.70 -12.13 8.95
C LEU A 30 -3.51 -12.95 9.45
N VAL A 31 -3.55 -14.26 9.19
CA VAL A 31 -2.57 -15.21 9.73
C VAL A 31 -1.22 -15.17 9.00
N GLU A 32 -1.23 -14.95 7.68
CA GLU A 32 -0.03 -15.10 6.85
C GLU A 32 0.65 -13.76 6.52
N LEU A 33 -0.15 -12.72 6.23
CA LEU A 33 0.35 -11.38 5.91
C LEU A 33 -0.48 -10.29 6.63
N PRO A 34 -0.42 -10.21 7.97
CA PRO A 34 -0.93 -9.07 8.71
C PRO A 34 -0.21 -7.78 8.27
N HIS A 35 -0.78 -6.63 8.62
CA HIS A 35 -0.22 -5.33 8.26
C HIS A 35 -0.21 -4.36 9.45
N LEU A 36 0.73 -3.43 9.43
CA LEU A 36 0.76 -2.34 10.40
C LEU A 36 -0.40 -1.37 10.13
N ALA A 37 -1.33 -1.20 11.07
CA ALA A 37 -2.51 -0.35 10.88
C ALA A 37 -2.14 1.12 10.64
N GLU A 38 -2.80 1.77 9.67
CA GLU A 38 -2.85 3.23 9.53
C GLU A 38 -4.20 3.76 10.01
N LEU A 39 -4.20 4.71 10.95
CA LEU A 39 -5.41 5.21 11.62
C LEU A 39 -5.60 6.71 11.35
N PRO A 40 -6.06 7.09 10.14
CA PRO A 40 -6.16 8.49 9.72
C PRO A 40 -7.16 9.31 10.55
N ALA A 41 -8.14 8.68 11.21
CA ALA A 41 -9.10 9.38 12.07
C ALA A 41 -8.46 10.03 13.30
N ARG A 42 -7.18 9.75 13.61
CA ARG A 42 -6.40 10.47 14.63
C ARG A 42 -5.92 11.85 14.17
N GLY A 43 -6.24 12.24 12.94
CA GLY A 43 -6.00 13.56 12.37
C GLY A 43 -4.57 13.73 11.82
N ILE A 44 -4.12 14.97 11.78
CA ILE A 44 -2.84 15.37 11.16
C ILE A 44 -1.67 14.52 11.70
N GLY A 45 -0.87 14.01 10.77
CA GLY A 45 0.26 13.11 11.00
C GLY A 45 -0.11 11.63 11.01
N ALA A 46 -1.40 11.28 11.04
CA ALA A 46 -1.86 9.90 11.10
C ALA A 46 -2.34 9.34 9.75
N ASP A 47 -2.59 10.21 8.77
CA ASP A 47 -2.88 9.83 7.38
C ASP A 47 -1.61 9.39 6.63
N MET A 48 -1.80 8.72 5.50
CA MET A 48 -0.74 8.19 4.63
C MET A 48 0.41 9.16 4.36
N ILE A 49 0.13 10.44 4.08
CA ILE A 49 1.19 11.42 3.75
C ILE A 49 1.91 11.85 5.02
N GLY A 50 1.19 12.19 6.08
CA GLY A 50 1.79 12.57 7.36
C GLY A 50 2.62 11.45 7.99
N ARG A 51 2.13 10.21 7.89
CA ARG A 51 2.81 9.00 8.36
C ARG A 51 4.08 8.74 7.56
N THR A 52 4.02 8.83 6.23
CA THR A 52 5.20 8.71 5.37
C THR A 52 6.20 9.83 5.65
N GLY A 53 5.72 11.06 5.91
CA GLY A 53 6.55 12.17 6.34
C GLY A 53 7.37 11.87 7.61
N ALA A 54 6.81 11.09 8.56
CA ALA A 54 7.56 10.68 9.76
C ALA A 54 8.71 9.71 9.47
N LEU A 55 8.71 9.05 8.32
CA LEU A 55 9.80 8.19 7.86
C LEU A 55 10.95 8.98 7.24
N LEU A 56 10.68 10.18 6.71
CA LEU A 56 11.68 10.98 6.01
C LEU A 56 12.87 11.34 6.91
N VAL A 57 14.07 11.16 6.36
CA VAL A 57 15.34 11.50 7.00
C VAL A 57 15.74 12.92 6.60
N ASP A 58 16.10 13.74 7.58
CA ASP A 58 16.58 15.12 7.40
C ASP A 58 15.66 16.07 6.59
N LEU A 59 14.41 15.68 6.37
CA LEU A 59 13.35 16.50 5.78
C LEU A 59 12.20 16.71 6.78
N PRO A 60 12.31 17.69 7.68
CA PRO A 60 11.20 18.07 8.53
C PRO A 60 10.00 18.53 7.72
N PHE A 61 8.80 18.28 8.24
CA PHE A 61 7.55 18.68 7.60
C PHE A 61 6.56 19.29 8.59
N ASP A 62 5.68 20.11 8.04
CA ASP A 62 4.60 20.81 8.71
C ASP A 62 3.32 20.73 7.87
N THR A 63 2.23 21.33 8.32
CA THR A 63 0.97 21.39 7.59
C THR A 63 0.66 22.80 7.07
N THR A 64 -0.15 22.87 6.03
CA THR A 64 -0.80 24.08 5.51
C THR A 64 -2.31 23.83 5.42
N THR A 65 -3.08 24.84 5.03
CA THR A 65 -4.50 24.67 4.72
C THR A 65 -4.77 23.73 3.54
N ARG A 66 -3.74 23.39 2.75
CA ARG A 66 -3.81 22.53 1.56
C ARG A 66 -3.24 21.12 1.77
N GLY A 67 -2.58 20.85 2.91
CA GLY A 67 -1.98 19.54 3.17
C GLY A 67 -0.67 19.65 3.94
N TYR A 68 0.36 18.95 3.46
CA TYR A 68 1.69 18.91 4.07
C TYR A 68 2.70 19.74 3.29
N ARG A 69 3.69 20.28 3.99
CA ARG A 69 4.82 21.02 3.40
C ARG A 69 6.13 20.67 4.08
N ILE A 70 7.24 20.91 3.40
CA ILE A 70 8.57 20.93 4.02
C ILE A 70 8.65 22.07 5.02
N ALA A 71 9.34 21.82 6.12
CA ALA A 71 9.66 22.79 7.16
C ALA A 71 11.18 22.92 7.32
N ALA A 72 11.64 24.11 7.70
CA ALA A 72 13.06 24.35 7.96
C ALA A 72 13.58 23.64 9.22
N HIS A 73 12.69 23.29 10.16
CA HIS A 73 13.05 22.68 11.44
C HIS A 73 11.98 21.65 11.85
N ARG A 74 12.36 20.66 12.66
CA ARG A 74 11.41 19.70 13.25
C ARG A 74 10.42 20.43 14.16
N GLY A 75 9.18 20.54 13.69
CA GLY A 75 8.06 21.17 14.39
C GLY A 75 7.11 20.18 15.04
N ALA A 76 5.99 20.69 15.56
CA ALA A 76 4.97 19.91 16.26
C ALA A 76 4.33 18.82 15.39
N VAL A 77 4.11 19.09 14.10
CA VAL A 77 3.51 18.11 13.16
C VAL A 77 4.45 16.92 12.93
N SER A 78 5.72 17.18 12.59
CA SER A 78 6.74 16.13 12.46
C SER A 78 6.84 15.26 13.73
N LYS A 79 6.89 15.92 14.91
CA LYS A 79 6.94 15.22 16.20
C LYS A 79 5.70 14.36 16.43
N ARG A 80 4.50 14.93 16.20
CA ARG A 80 3.23 14.24 16.37
C ARG A 80 3.13 12.99 15.50
N ALA A 81 3.50 13.09 14.22
CA ALA A 81 3.47 11.97 13.29
C ALA A 81 4.44 10.84 13.72
N THR A 82 5.64 11.20 14.16
CA THR A 82 6.61 10.25 14.73
C THR A 82 6.06 9.57 15.98
N ASP A 83 5.48 10.34 16.91
CA ASP A 83 4.88 9.84 18.15
C ASP A 83 3.64 8.95 17.88
N LEU A 84 2.90 9.17 16.78
CA LEU A 84 1.79 8.31 16.33
C LEU A 84 2.32 6.99 15.75
N LEU A 85 3.32 7.05 14.87
CA LEU A 85 3.93 5.87 14.26
C LEU A 85 4.55 4.96 15.33
N ASN A 86 5.26 5.52 16.31
CA ASN A 86 5.83 4.74 17.41
C ASN A 86 4.74 4.03 18.23
N ARG A 87 3.63 4.71 18.53
CA ARG A 87 2.49 4.08 19.22
C ARG A 87 1.84 2.95 18.42
N ASP A 88 1.82 3.07 17.09
CA ASP A 88 1.31 1.99 16.22
C ASP A 88 2.25 0.78 16.24
N LEU A 89 3.55 1.02 16.24
CA LEU A 89 4.56 -0.04 16.36
C LEU A 89 4.50 -0.74 17.71
N ASP A 90 4.38 0.02 18.81
CA ASP A 90 4.24 -0.53 20.15
C ASP A 90 2.97 -1.41 20.26
N ALA A 91 1.85 -0.95 19.69
CA ALA A 91 0.60 -1.72 19.68
C ALA A 91 0.67 -2.98 18.81
N LEU A 92 1.37 -2.92 17.67
CA LEU A 92 1.62 -4.09 16.82
C LEU A 92 2.49 -5.11 17.55
N GLU A 93 3.57 -4.66 18.19
CA GLU A 93 4.48 -5.51 18.97
C GLU A 93 3.74 -6.21 20.12
N GLU A 94 2.91 -5.46 20.88
CA GLU A 94 2.06 -6.03 21.94
C GLU A 94 1.09 -7.10 21.41
N ALA A 95 0.42 -6.84 20.28
CA ALA A 95 -0.49 -7.79 19.65
C ALA A 95 0.26 -9.04 19.12
N TRP A 96 1.47 -8.85 18.60
CA TRP A 96 2.32 -9.90 18.06
C TRP A 96 2.81 -10.86 19.15
N GLU A 97 3.26 -10.31 20.28
CA GLU A 97 3.65 -11.06 21.47
C GLU A 97 2.47 -11.82 22.06
N THR A 98 1.32 -11.16 22.19
CA THR A 98 0.09 -11.77 22.72
C THR A 98 -0.38 -12.95 21.88
N ALA A 99 -0.22 -12.86 20.56
CA ALA A 99 -0.55 -13.95 19.64
C ALA A 99 0.51 -15.07 19.61
N GLY A 100 1.64 -14.92 20.32
CA GLY A 100 2.72 -15.90 20.37
C GLY A 100 3.47 -16.06 19.04
N LEU A 101 3.57 -14.98 18.26
CA LEU A 101 4.14 -15.00 16.89
C LEU A 101 5.64 -14.67 16.85
N VAL A 102 6.26 -14.41 18.01
CA VAL A 102 7.70 -14.18 18.13
C VAL A 102 8.45 -15.40 17.58
N ASP A 103 9.43 -15.16 16.70
CA ASP A 103 10.26 -16.18 16.03
C ASP A 103 9.52 -17.18 15.13
N ALA A 104 8.21 -17.00 14.88
CA ALA A 104 7.39 -17.94 14.12
C ALA A 104 7.61 -17.94 12.59
N GLN A 105 8.71 -17.32 12.10
CA GLN A 105 9.02 -17.17 10.67
C GLN A 105 7.83 -16.63 9.86
N ARG A 106 7.20 -15.56 10.36
CA ARG A 106 6.02 -14.94 9.75
C ARG A 106 6.38 -13.75 8.88
N HIS A 107 5.44 -13.34 8.05
CA HIS A 107 5.52 -12.10 7.30
C HIS A 107 4.70 -10.99 7.98
N ILE A 108 5.14 -9.75 7.82
CA ILE A 108 4.38 -8.56 8.19
C ILE A 108 4.48 -7.56 7.04
N LYS A 109 3.34 -6.97 6.67
CA LYS A 109 3.31 -5.92 5.68
C LYS A 109 3.36 -4.54 6.35
N VAL A 110 4.20 -3.66 5.84
CA VAL A 110 4.18 -2.23 6.17
C VAL A 110 3.97 -1.42 4.91
N GLN A 111 3.42 -0.22 5.03
CA GLN A 111 3.08 0.61 3.88
C GLN A 111 3.46 2.07 4.09
N ALA A 112 3.76 2.74 2.99
CA ALA A 112 4.04 4.16 2.89
C ALA A 112 3.57 4.69 1.52
N ALA A 113 3.33 5.99 1.43
CA ALA A 113 3.18 6.64 0.13
C ALA A 113 4.46 6.44 -0.70
N GLY A 114 4.29 6.08 -1.96
CA GLY A 114 5.40 6.01 -2.90
C GLY A 114 5.97 7.40 -3.23
N PRO A 115 7.18 7.45 -3.83
CA PRO A 115 7.88 8.70 -4.09
C PRO A 115 7.09 9.69 -4.95
N TRP A 116 6.29 9.22 -5.92
CA TRP A 116 5.57 10.10 -6.83
C TRP A 116 4.32 10.69 -6.19
N THR A 117 3.57 9.89 -5.46
CA THR A 117 2.42 10.33 -4.67
C THR A 117 2.86 11.30 -3.56
N LEU A 118 3.96 11.00 -2.87
CA LEU A 118 4.52 11.91 -1.88
C LEU A 118 4.94 13.25 -2.49
N ALA A 119 5.64 13.23 -3.63
CA ALA A 119 6.06 14.45 -4.32
C ALA A 119 4.88 15.27 -4.89
N ALA A 120 3.79 14.61 -5.29
CA ALA A 120 2.57 15.25 -5.77
C ALA A 120 1.75 15.90 -4.64
N GLU A 121 1.81 15.36 -3.42
CA GLU A 121 1.03 15.85 -2.28
C GLU A 121 1.78 16.88 -1.41
N VAL A 122 3.09 16.72 -1.22
CA VAL A 122 3.87 17.60 -0.34
C VAL A 122 4.26 18.90 -1.04
N GLU A 123 4.15 20.01 -0.32
CA GLU A 123 4.52 21.35 -0.76
C GLU A 123 5.94 21.74 -0.34
N LEU A 124 6.64 22.46 -1.20
CA LEU A 124 7.84 23.23 -0.88
C LEU A 124 7.46 24.47 -0.04
N ALA A 125 8.46 25.11 0.57
CA ALA A 125 8.25 26.32 1.38
C ALA A 125 7.58 27.48 0.62
N ASN A 126 7.72 27.51 -0.71
CA ASN A 126 7.10 28.51 -1.61
C ASN A 126 5.66 28.15 -2.03
N GLY A 127 5.11 27.02 -1.55
CA GLY A 127 3.75 26.57 -1.84
C GLY A 127 3.57 25.79 -3.14
N HIS A 128 4.61 25.63 -3.96
CA HIS A 128 4.60 24.69 -5.08
C HIS A 128 4.71 23.25 -4.57
N LYS A 129 4.18 22.27 -5.30
CA LYS A 129 4.41 20.85 -4.98
C LYS A 129 5.87 20.47 -5.21
N VAL A 130 6.39 19.54 -4.42
CA VAL A 130 7.74 18.98 -4.59
C VAL A 130 7.93 18.48 -6.03
N LEU A 131 6.88 17.90 -6.63
CA LEU A 131 6.84 17.44 -8.02
C LEU A 131 7.30 18.48 -9.06
N THR A 132 7.21 19.78 -8.76
CA THR A 132 7.63 20.86 -9.66
C THR A 132 9.15 21.05 -9.75
N ASP A 133 9.92 20.51 -8.80
CA ASP A 133 11.37 20.64 -8.73
C ASP A 133 12.03 19.25 -8.80
N ARG A 134 12.74 18.99 -9.90
CA ARG A 134 13.42 17.70 -10.12
C ARG A 134 14.51 17.40 -9.09
N GLY A 135 15.16 18.42 -8.54
CA GLY A 135 16.14 18.26 -7.47
C GLY A 135 15.44 17.84 -6.18
N ALA A 136 14.37 18.53 -5.82
CA ALA A 136 13.57 18.19 -4.63
C ALA A 136 12.95 16.80 -4.72
N VAL A 137 12.45 16.38 -5.90
CA VAL A 137 11.93 15.02 -6.13
C VAL A 137 12.99 13.95 -5.84
N ARG A 138 14.23 14.17 -6.29
CA ARG A 138 15.34 13.22 -6.04
C ARG A 138 15.70 13.18 -4.56
N GLU A 139 15.83 14.33 -3.92
CA GLU A 139 16.10 14.43 -2.48
C GLU A 139 15.01 13.75 -1.64
N PHE A 140 13.74 13.91 -2.03
CA PHE A 140 12.62 13.22 -1.40
C PHE A 140 12.68 11.70 -1.55
N ALA A 141 12.99 11.21 -2.75
CA ALA A 141 13.12 9.78 -2.99
C ALA A 141 14.31 9.18 -2.22
N GLU A 142 15.43 9.88 -2.14
CA GLU A 142 16.61 9.46 -1.34
C GLU A 142 16.28 9.41 0.15
N SER A 143 15.68 10.48 0.69
CA SER A 143 15.24 10.55 2.08
C SER A 143 14.18 9.50 2.43
N LEU A 144 13.22 9.25 1.53
CA LEU A 144 12.21 8.20 1.68
C LEU A 144 12.86 6.81 1.65
N GLY A 145 13.76 6.54 0.71
CA GLY A 145 14.48 5.28 0.62
C GLY A 145 15.24 4.95 1.91
N GLU A 146 15.98 5.92 2.45
CA GLU A 146 16.69 5.77 3.72
C GLU A 146 15.71 5.56 4.90
N GLY A 147 14.63 6.34 4.93
CA GLY A 147 13.56 6.22 5.93
C GLY A 147 12.91 4.85 5.95
N LEU A 148 12.61 4.30 4.78
CA LEU A 148 12.04 2.98 4.61
C LEU A 148 12.98 1.88 5.09
N VAL A 149 14.28 1.97 4.77
CA VAL A 149 15.29 1.03 5.29
C VAL A 149 15.32 1.03 6.81
N ARG A 150 15.32 2.21 7.44
CA ARG A 150 15.27 2.35 8.91
C ARG A 150 13.99 1.75 9.48
N HIS A 151 12.84 2.01 8.85
CA HIS A 151 11.55 1.49 9.29
C HIS A 151 11.45 -0.04 9.19
N VAL A 152 11.83 -0.60 8.04
CA VAL A 152 11.90 -2.05 7.82
C VAL A 152 12.80 -2.71 8.86
N THR A 153 13.97 -2.14 9.11
CA THR A 153 14.93 -2.66 10.08
C THR A 153 14.35 -2.67 11.50
N GLU A 154 13.67 -1.58 11.88
CA GLU A 154 13.03 -1.47 13.19
C GLU A 154 11.90 -2.48 13.37
N VAL A 155 11.05 -2.67 12.35
CA VAL A 155 9.96 -3.65 12.39
C VAL A 155 10.50 -5.08 12.48
N ARG A 156 11.53 -5.41 11.70
CA ARG A 156 12.25 -6.70 11.79
C ARG A 156 12.81 -6.93 13.19
N ARG A 157 13.43 -5.91 13.78
CA ARG A 157 14.03 -5.97 15.12
C ARG A 157 12.99 -6.23 16.21
N ARG A 158 11.83 -5.58 16.13
CA ARG A 158 10.73 -5.73 17.11
C ARG A 158 10.04 -7.09 17.00
N LEU A 159 9.72 -7.53 15.78
CA LEU A 159 8.80 -8.66 15.58
C LEU A 159 9.50 -9.98 15.25
N GLY A 160 10.79 -9.96 14.87
CA GLY A 160 11.48 -11.14 14.33
C GLY A 160 10.88 -11.66 13.01
N ALA A 161 10.12 -10.81 12.31
CA ALA A 161 9.32 -11.16 11.14
C ALA A 161 9.97 -10.69 9.83
N SER A 162 9.65 -11.37 8.72
CA SER A 162 10.01 -10.94 7.37
C SER A 162 9.09 -9.82 6.91
N VAL A 163 9.65 -8.67 6.58
CA VAL A 163 8.86 -7.51 6.14
C VAL A 163 8.57 -7.58 4.64
N VAL A 164 7.34 -7.28 4.26
CA VAL A 164 6.92 -6.91 2.91
C VAL A 164 6.58 -5.42 2.92
N LEU A 165 7.15 -4.65 2.00
CA LEU A 165 6.88 -3.22 1.89
C LEU A 165 5.83 -2.96 0.81
N GLN A 166 4.82 -2.14 1.10
CA GLN A 166 3.90 -1.62 0.11
C GLN A 166 4.18 -0.12 -0.12
N LEU A 167 4.32 0.28 -1.39
CA LEU A 167 4.38 1.66 -1.82
C LEU A 167 3.06 2.04 -2.49
N ASP A 168 2.34 2.98 -1.88
CA ASP A 168 1.06 3.45 -2.37
C ASP A 168 1.28 4.56 -3.39
N GLU A 169 0.96 4.28 -4.66
CA GLU A 169 1.15 5.20 -5.80
C GLU A 169 -0.16 5.59 -6.54
N PRO A 170 -1.26 5.95 -5.84
CA PRO A 170 -2.54 6.26 -6.50
C PRO A 170 -2.50 7.52 -7.39
N LEU A 171 -1.49 8.38 -7.24
CA LEU A 171 -1.34 9.59 -8.08
C LEU A 171 -0.40 9.39 -9.27
N LEU A 172 0.25 8.23 -9.41
CA LEU A 172 1.27 8.03 -10.43
C LEU A 172 0.72 8.19 -11.85
N ALA A 173 -0.48 7.66 -12.14
CA ALA A 173 -1.14 7.87 -13.42
C ALA A 173 -1.32 9.37 -13.73
N SER A 174 -1.70 10.17 -12.72
CA SER A 174 -1.89 11.62 -12.87
C SER A 174 -0.57 12.38 -13.02
N VAL A 175 0.50 11.90 -12.37
CA VAL A 175 1.86 12.43 -12.54
C VAL A 175 2.37 12.20 -13.97
N LEU A 176 2.16 11.00 -14.52
CA LEU A 176 2.54 10.66 -15.90
C LEU A 176 1.71 11.43 -16.93
N ALA A 177 0.45 11.73 -16.62
CA ALA A 177 -0.45 12.47 -17.49
C ALA A 177 -0.30 14.01 -17.39
N GLY A 178 0.41 14.52 -16.36
CA GLY A 178 0.52 15.96 -16.12
C GLY A 178 -0.80 16.60 -15.69
N THR A 179 -1.63 15.87 -14.94
CA THR A 179 -2.95 16.33 -14.50
C THR A 179 -2.98 16.81 -13.05
N ILE A 180 -1.85 16.70 -12.33
CA ILE A 180 -1.69 17.23 -10.97
C ILE A 180 -1.86 18.75 -10.97
N SER A 181 -2.65 19.25 -10.03
CA SER A 181 -2.86 20.70 -9.87
C SER A 181 -1.62 21.39 -9.31
N GLY A 182 -1.31 22.59 -9.84
CA GLY A 182 -0.24 23.45 -9.34
C GLY A 182 -0.66 24.25 -8.10
N VAL A 183 -0.10 25.46 -7.94
CA VAL A 183 -0.42 26.34 -6.80
C VAL A 183 -1.88 26.78 -6.86
N THR A 184 -2.38 27.01 -8.08
CA THR A 184 -3.78 27.34 -8.34
C THR A 184 -4.49 26.18 -9.04
N ALA A 185 -5.81 26.06 -8.85
CA ALA A 185 -6.61 25.00 -9.47
C ALA A 185 -6.60 25.01 -11.03
N ARG A 186 -6.18 26.13 -11.64
CA ARG A 186 -6.05 26.30 -13.10
C ARG A 186 -4.66 25.92 -13.64
N GLU A 187 -3.68 25.82 -12.76
CA GLU A 187 -2.32 25.42 -13.11
C GLU A 187 -2.23 23.89 -13.12
N ARG A 188 -1.46 23.35 -14.07
CA ARG A 188 -1.16 21.92 -14.16
C ARG A 188 0.34 21.74 -14.14
N ILE A 189 0.80 20.79 -13.33
CA ILE A 189 2.20 20.40 -13.30
C ILE A 189 2.49 19.57 -14.56
N PRO A 190 3.56 19.87 -15.33
CA PRO A 190 3.90 19.11 -16.51
C PRO A 190 4.04 17.61 -16.25
N ALA A 191 3.67 16.81 -17.25
CA ALA A 191 3.82 15.36 -17.23
C ALA A 191 5.29 14.95 -16.96
N ILE A 192 5.46 13.93 -16.12
CA ILE A 192 6.75 13.28 -15.93
C ILE A 192 6.90 12.15 -16.95
N PRO A 193 8.00 12.10 -17.72
CA PRO A 193 8.25 10.99 -18.64
C PRO A 193 8.30 9.65 -17.89
N ALA A 194 7.60 8.63 -18.43
CA ALA A 194 7.56 7.30 -17.83
C ALA A 194 8.95 6.68 -17.53
N PRO A 195 10.00 6.87 -18.35
CA PRO A 195 11.35 6.40 -18.00
C PRO A 195 11.92 7.04 -16.75
N ASP A 196 11.71 8.35 -16.56
CA ASP A 196 12.17 9.07 -15.36
C ASP A 196 11.37 8.61 -14.13
N ALA A 197 10.07 8.38 -14.32
CA ALA A 197 9.18 7.84 -13.29
C ALA A 197 9.63 6.47 -12.78
N LEU A 198 9.93 5.57 -13.71
CA LEU A 198 10.42 4.23 -13.45
C LEU A 198 11.76 4.25 -12.71
N VAL A 199 12.73 5.05 -13.18
CA VAL A 199 14.08 5.12 -12.57
C VAL A 199 14.01 5.53 -11.10
N LEU A 200 13.19 6.52 -10.76
CA LEU A 200 13.05 6.97 -9.37
C LEU A 200 12.37 5.91 -8.49
N LEU A 201 11.27 5.31 -8.98
CA LEU A 201 10.54 4.27 -8.27
C LEU A 201 11.45 3.07 -7.99
N ASP A 202 12.17 2.60 -9.00
CA ASP A 202 13.10 1.48 -8.89
C ASP A 202 14.28 1.77 -7.94
N ALA A 203 14.75 3.02 -7.88
CA ALA A 203 15.79 3.42 -6.94
C ALA A 203 15.33 3.32 -5.48
N VAL A 204 14.05 3.65 -5.19
CA VAL A 204 13.46 3.49 -3.85
C VAL A 204 13.23 2.01 -3.54
N ILE A 205 12.67 1.24 -4.48
CA ILE A 205 12.44 -0.20 -4.33
C ILE A 205 13.75 -0.94 -4.06
N ALA A 206 14.81 -0.64 -4.81
CA ALA A 206 16.10 -1.29 -4.67
C ALA A 206 16.78 -1.06 -3.31
N GLN A 207 16.53 0.08 -2.66
CA GLN A 207 17.10 0.38 -1.35
C GLN A 207 16.46 -0.45 -0.22
N ALA A 208 15.17 -0.77 -0.33
CA ALA A 208 14.44 -1.40 0.77
C ALA A 208 14.92 -2.84 1.09
N ASP A 209 15.52 -3.54 0.13
CA ASP A 209 16.04 -4.92 0.25
C ASP A 209 15.03 -5.92 0.87
N VAL A 210 13.76 -5.75 0.50
CA VAL A 210 12.62 -6.60 0.88
C VAL A 210 11.69 -6.78 -0.32
N PRO A 211 10.79 -7.78 -0.31
CA PRO A 211 9.73 -7.83 -1.31
C PRO A 211 8.88 -6.55 -1.28
N VAL A 212 8.72 -5.91 -2.43
CA VAL A 212 7.95 -4.66 -2.57
C VAL A 212 6.70 -4.86 -3.40
N VAL A 213 5.58 -4.39 -2.88
CA VAL A 213 4.29 -4.26 -3.56
C VAL A 213 4.11 -2.81 -3.97
N VAL A 214 3.70 -2.56 -5.21
CA VAL A 214 3.17 -1.25 -5.60
C VAL A 214 1.65 -1.32 -5.62
N HIS A 215 1.00 -0.42 -4.88
CA HIS A 215 -0.46 -0.33 -4.82
C HIS A 215 -0.94 0.89 -5.61
N ASP A 216 -1.93 0.68 -6.47
CA ASP A 216 -2.61 1.75 -7.20
C ASP A 216 -4.12 1.44 -7.22
N CYS A 217 -4.93 2.39 -6.73
CA CYS A 217 -6.39 2.29 -6.73
C CYS A 217 -7.06 3.27 -7.71
N SER A 218 -6.31 3.79 -8.69
CA SER A 218 -6.84 4.60 -9.77
C SER A 218 -7.54 3.74 -10.83
N SER A 219 -8.42 4.37 -11.62
CA SER A 219 -9.15 3.70 -12.71
C SER A 219 -8.31 3.48 -13.98
N ALA A 220 -7.06 3.93 -14.00
CA ALA A 220 -6.17 3.77 -15.15
C ALA A 220 -4.73 3.55 -14.67
N PRO A 221 -4.43 2.40 -14.02
CA PRO A 221 -3.11 2.12 -13.51
C PRO A 221 -2.06 2.11 -14.63
N PRO A 222 -0.85 2.62 -14.41
CA PRO A 222 0.20 2.65 -15.42
C PRO A 222 0.86 1.27 -15.57
N TRP A 223 0.13 0.30 -16.13
CA TRP A 223 0.51 -1.12 -16.22
C TRP A 223 1.91 -1.35 -16.77
N GLU A 224 2.26 -0.68 -17.87
CA GLU A 224 3.57 -0.81 -18.51
C GLU A 224 4.72 -0.38 -17.58
N LEU A 225 4.50 0.65 -16.75
CA LEU A 225 5.48 1.08 -15.76
C LEU A 225 5.61 0.01 -14.66
N PHE A 226 4.50 -0.50 -14.13
CA PHE A 226 4.52 -1.54 -13.09
C PHE A 226 5.16 -2.84 -13.58
N ARG A 227 4.87 -3.25 -14.81
CA ARG A 227 5.47 -4.42 -15.46
C ARG A 227 6.99 -4.31 -15.51
N ARG A 228 7.50 -3.13 -15.87
CA ARG A 228 8.95 -2.86 -15.98
C ARG A 228 9.64 -2.56 -14.66
N SER A 229 8.87 -2.19 -13.63
CA SER A 229 9.41 -1.87 -12.31
C SER A 229 10.05 -3.08 -11.63
N ARG A 230 10.84 -2.81 -10.60
CA ARG A 230 11.44 -3.83 -9.73
C ARG A 230 10.47 -4.40 -8.70
N ALA A 231 9.22 -3.97 -8.65
CA ALA A 231 8.24 -4.46 -7.69
C ALA A 231 8.02 -5.98 -7.83
N ASP A 232 7.83 -6.68 -6.73
CA ASP A 232 7.56 -8.12 -6.69
C ASP A 232 6.06 -8.41 -6.89
N ALA A 233 5.21 -7.45 -6.54
CA ALA A 233 3.77 -7.55 -6.70
C ALA A 233 3.10 -6.22 -7.04
N VAL A 234 1.93 -6.30 -7.68
CA VAL A 234 1.07 -5.16 -7.98
C VAL A 234 -0.28 -5.36 -7.30
N SER A 235 -0.73 -4.36 -6.54
CA SER A 235 -2.00 -4.35 -5.82
C SER A 235 -2.97 -3.35 -6.42
N PHE A 236 -4.17 -3.78 -6.80
CA PHE A 236 -5.17 -2.92 -7.45
C PHE A 236 -6.61 -3.36 -7.15
N ASP A 237 -7.55 -2.43 -7.30
CA ASP A 237 -8.99 -2.71 -7.19
C ASP A 237 -9.47 -3.40 -8.48
N LEU A 238 -9.82 -4.68 -8.38
CA LEU A 238 -10.28 -5.45 -9.53
C LEU A 238 -11.60 -4.93 -10.11
N ASN A 239 -12.39 -4.17 -9.33
CA ASN A 239 -13.66 -3.60 -9.80
C ASN A 239 -13.46 -2.41 -10.76
N LEU A 240 -12.27 -1.81 -10.77
CA LEU A 240 -11.95 -0.71 -11.69
C LEU A 240 -11.38 -1.20 -13.03
N ILE A 241 -11.16 -2.50 -13.16
CA ILE A 241 -10.50 -3.13 -14.30
C ILE A 241 -11.53 -3.50 -15.37
N ASP A 242 -11.24 -3.12 -16.61
CA ASP A 242 -12.06 -3.45 -17.75
C ASP A 242 -11.40 -4.49 -18.69
N SER A 243 -11.92 -4.64 -19.90
CA SER A 243 -11.38 -5.63 -20.85
C SER A 243 -10.08 -5.19 -21.54
N ALA A 244 -9.81 -3.88 -21.61
CA ALA A 244 -8.56 -3.34 -22.16
C ALA A 244 -7.37 -3.55 -21.22
N ASP A 245 -7.63 -3.73 -19.93
CA ASP A 245 -6.60 -3.99 -18.92
C ASP A 245 -6.17 -5.47 -18.84
N LEU A 246 -6.88 -6.38 -19.49
CA LEU A 246 -6.57 -7.81 -19.40
C LEU A 246 -5.19 -8.16 -19.95
N ASP A 247 -4.88 -7.73 -21.17
CA ASP A 247 -3.58 -8.03 -21.77
C ASP A 247 -2.44 -7.47 -20.91
N PRO A 248 -2.47 -6.18 -20.47
CA PRO A 248 -1.48 -5.66 -19.52
C PRO A 248 -1.35 -6.45 -18.21
N ILE A 249 -2.47 -6.91 -17.62
CA ILE A 249 -2.43 -7.71 -16.38
C ILE A 249 -1.81 -9.10 -16.65
N GLY A 250 -2.11 -9.72 -17.79
CA GLY A 250 -1.45 -10.96 -18.22
C GLY A 250 0.05 -10.78 -18.36
N GLU A 251 0.48 -9.66 -18.96
CA GLU A 251 1.89 -9.31 -19.10
C GLU A 251 2.61 -9.07 -17.76
N LEU A 252 1.90 -8.65 -16.70
CA LEU A 252 2.46 -8.62 -15.35
C LEU A 252 2.82 -10.03 -14.86
N LEU A 253 1.90 -10.99 -15.03
CA LEU A 253 2.13 -12.37 -14.65
C LEU A 253 3.28 -13.00 -15.46
N ASP A 254 3.35 -12.72 -16.77
CA ASP A 254 4.45 -13.17 -17.63
C ASP A 254 5.79 -12.56 -17.24
N ALA A 255 5.78 -11.33 -16.69
CA ALA A 255 6.95 -10.67 -16.12
C ALA A 255 7.27 -11.12 -14.68
N ASP A 256 6.73 -12.27 -14.25
CA ASP A 256 6.88 -12.88 -12.93
C ASP A 256 6.46 -11.98 -11.75
N LYS A 257 5.51 -11.06 -11.98
CA LYS A 257 4.88 -10.29 -10.90
C LYS A 257 3.81 -11.14 -10.20
N ASN A 258 3.67 -10.92 -8.90
CA ASN A 258 2.51 -11.38 -8.15
C ASN A 258 1.40 -10.33 -8.21
N LEU A 259 0.15 -10.75 -8.03
CA LEU A 259 -0.99 -9.86 -7.99
C LEU A 259 -1.60 -9.85 -6.59
N ILE A 260 -1.97 -8.69 -6.08
CA ILE A 260 -2.87 -8.56 -4.94
C ILE A 260 -4.18 -7.98 -5.45
N LEU A 261 -5.21 -8.82 -5.50
CA LEU A 261 -6.50 -8.43 -6.05
C LEU A 261 -7.38 -7.84 -4.94
N GLY A 262 -7.73 -6.57 -5.11
CA GLY A 262 -8.74 -5.90 -4.31
C GLY A 262 -10.14 -6.35 -4.74
N ILE A 263 -10.70 -7.36 -4.07
CA ILE A 263 -11.97 -8.00 -4.47
C ILE A 263 -13.02 -8.01 -3.37
N VAL A 264 -12.64 -7.73 -2.12
CA VAL A 264 -13.61 -7.60 -1.02
C VAL A 264 -14.06 -6.15 -0.89
N PRO A 265 -15.38 -5.86 -0.88
CA PRO A 265 -15.88 -4.49 -0.77
C PRO A 265 -15.46 -3.78 0.52
N THR A 266 -15.11 -2.49 0.43
CA THR A 266 -14.75 -1.65 1.59
C THR A 266 -15.96 -1.18 2.40
N ARG A 267 -17.17 -1.42 1.91
CA ARG A 267 -18.44 -1.12 2.59
C ARG A 267 -19.40 -2.31 2.49
N PRO A 268 -20.31 -2.49 3.48
CA PRO A 268 -21.29 -3.56 3.43
C PRO A 268 -22.21 -3.40 2.21
N LEU A 269 -22.47 -4.50 1.53
CA LEU A 269 -23.47 -4.59 0.46
C LEU A 269 -24.74 -5.29 0.98
N THR A 270 -25.85 -5.07 0.28
CA THR A 270 -27.14 -5.73 0.55
C THR A 270 -27.63 -6.41 -0.74
N PRO A 271 -27.73 -7.75 -0.79
CA PRO A 271 -27.35 -8.70 0.27
C PRO A 271 -25.83 -8.70 0.55
N ALA A 272 -25.44 -9.15 1.75
CA ALA A 272 -24.02 -9.25 2.11
C ALA A 272 -23.33 -10.31 1.24
N PRO A 273 -22.13 -10.02 0.68
CA PRO A 273 -21.43 -10.96 -0.17
C PRO A 273 -20.93 -12.15 0.66
N THR A 274 -20.95 -13.33 0.05
CA THR A 274 -20.26 -14.51 0.53
C THR A 274 -18.81 -14.50 0.03
N TRP A 275 -17.96 -15.36 0.59
CA TRP A 275 -16.60 -15.53 0.07
C TRP A 275 -16.60 -16.00 -1.40
N ARG A 276 -17.59 -16.79 -1.83
CA ARG A 276 -17.73 -17.23 -3.24
C ARG A 276 -18.01 -16.05 -4.17
N ASP A 277 -18.88 -15.15 -3.75
CA ASP A 277 -19.20 -13.94 -4.51
C ASP A 277 -17.95 -13.07 -4.68
N CYS A 278 -17.12 -12.97 -3.64
CA CYS A 278 -15.84 -12.25 -3.68
C CYS A 278 -14.77 -12.98 -4.52
N ALA A 279 -14.73 -14.32 -4.53
CA ALA A 279 -13.73 -15.08 -5.27
C ALA A 279 -13.99 -15.10 -6.79
N ALA A 280 -15.26 -15.06 -7.22
CA ALA A 280 -15.66 -15.23 -8.62
C ALA A 280 -14.97 -14.24 -9.59
N PRO A 281 -14.78 -12.94 -9.28
CA PRO A 281 -14.02 -12.02 -10.12
C PRO A 281 -12.57 -12.46 -10.37
N ALA A 282 -11.87 -12.97 -9.36
CA ALA A 282 -10.48 -13.42 -9.49
C ALA A 282 -10.37 -14.67 -10.37
N VAL A 283 -11.29 -15.63 -10.21
CA VAL A 283 -11.37 -16.83 -11.06
C VAL A 283 -11.64 -16.43 -12.50
N LYS A 284 -12.62 -15.54 -12.72
CA LYS A 284 -12.96 -15.03 -14.06
C LYS A 284 -11.78 -14.31 -14.71
N LEU A 285 -10.99 -13.55 -13.94
CA LEU A 285 -9.79 -12.90 -14.44
C LEU A 285 -8.80 -13.96 -14.96
N VAL A 286 -8.41 -14.91 -14.10
CA VAL A 286 -7.43 -15.96 -14.46
C VAL A 286 -7.90 -16.81 -15.65
N ASP A 287 -9.17 -17.20 -15.68
CA ASP A 287 -9.75 -17.96 -16.79
C ASP A 287 -9.72 -17.14 -18.11
N ARG A 288 -9.96 -15.83 -18.06
CA ARG A 288 -9.89 -14.95 -19.25
C ARG A 288 -8.46 -14.71 -19.73
N LEU A 289 -7.50 -14.64 -18.82
CA LEU A 289 -6.08 -14.51 -19.14
C LEU A 289 -5.49 -15.83 -19.69
N GLY A 290 -6.19 -16.96 -19.53
CA GLY A 290 -5.75 -18.27 -20.02
C GLY A 290 -4.67 -18.93 -19.16
N PHE A 291 -4.45 -18.46 -17.93
CA PHE A 291 -3.54 -19.09 -16.98
C PHE A 291 -4.20 -20.31 -16.31
N PRO A 292 -3.43 -21.33 -15.91
CA PRO A 292 -3.97 -22.43 -15.11
C PRO A 292 -4.46 -21.92 -13.76
N ARG A 293 -5.55 -22.50 -13.24
CA ARG A 293 -6.14 -22.07 -11.95
C ARG A 293 -5.19 -22.25 -10.76
N SER A 294 -4.18 -23.11 -10.88
CA SER A 294 -3.07 -23.19 -9.91
C SER A 294 -2.33 -21.85 -9.71
N ALA A 295 -2.40 -20.93 -10.68
CA ALA A 295 -1.84 -19.58 -10.53
C ALA A 295 -2.56 -18.76 -9.45
N LEU A 296 -3.84 -19.05 -9.15
CA LEU A 296 -4.59 -18.39 -8.08
C LEU A 296 -3.94 -18.62 -6.72
N GLY A 297 -3.48 -19.84 -6.42
CA GLY A 297 -2.80 -20.12 -5.15
C GLY A 297 -1.32 -19.74 -5.14
N GLY A 298 -0.67 -19.72 -6.31
CA GLY A 298 0.78 -19.52 -6.42
C GLY A 298 1.24 -18.08 -6.70
N ARG A 299 0.38 -17.22 -7.24
CA ARG A 299 0.73 -15.86 -7.70
C ARG A 299 -0.28 -14.78 -7.34
N VAL A 300 -1.44 -15.15 -6.78
CA VAL A 300 -2.53 -14.22 -6.47
C VAL A 300 -2.78 -14.19 -4.97
N SER A 301 -2.70 -13.00 -4.39
CA SER A 301 -3.09 -12.69 -3.03
C SER A 301 -4.35 -11.82 -3.04
N VAL A 302 -5.03 -11.72 -1.89
CA VAL A 302 -6.35 -11.10 -1.78
C VAL A 302 -6.32 -9.94 -0.80
N SER A 303 -6.99 -8.85 -1.15
CA SER A 303 -7.22 -7.74 -0.24
C SER A 303 -8.64 -7.18 -0.37
N PRO A 304 -9.04 -6.29 0.56
CA PRO A 304 -10.12 -5.35 0.28
C PRO A 304 -9.79 -4.48 -0.94
N ALA A 305 -10.81 -3.96 -1.60
CA ALA A 305 -10.69 -3.12 -2.80
C ALA A 305 -9.83 -1.85 -2.57
N CYS A 306 -9.84 -1.31 -1.36
CA CYS A 306 -8.99 -0.19 -0.93
C CYS A 306 -8.83 -0.24 0.60
N GLY A 307 -8.22 0.78 1.20
CA GLY A 307 -8.16 0.96 2.64
C GLY A 307 -9.55 1.00 3.31
N LEU A 308 -9.62 0.52 4.56
CA LEU A 308 -10.86 0.34 5.32
C LEU A 308 -11.17 1.50 6.27
N ALA A 309 -10.39 2.60 6.25
CA ALA A 309 -10.59 3.74 7.15
C ALA A 309 -12.01 4.34 7.14
N GLY A 310 -12.72 4.27 6.01
CA GLY A 310 -14.10 4.74 5.88
C GLY A 310 -15.18 3.71 6.21
N ALA A 311 -14.82 2.51 6.65
CA ALA A 311 -15.75 1.44 7.02
C ALA A 311 -16.17 1.54 8.50
N SER A 312 -17.19 0.79 8.91
CA SER A 312 -17.38 0.47 10.33
C SER A 312 -16.36 -0.57 10.78
N GLU A 313 -15.96 -0.56 12.04
CA GLU A 313 -15.04 -1.56 12.61
C GLU A 313 -15.59 -2.99 12.45
N SER A 314 -16.90 -3.17 12.63
CA SER A 314 -17.58 -4.45 12.41
C SER A 314 -17.48 -4.95 10.97
N TRP A 315 -17.58 -4.04 9.98
CA TRP A 315 -17.40 -4.40 8.58
C TRP A 315 -15.93 -4.63 8.25
N ALA A 316 -15.01 -3.82 8.78
CA ALA A 316 -13.59 -3.97 8.54
C ALA A 316 -13.07 -5.35 8.98
N ARG A 317 -13.48 -5.82 10.18
CA ARG A 317 -13.20 -7.19 10.63
C ARG A 317 -13.77 -8.22 9.67
N LYS A 318 -15.05 -8.10 9.32
CA LYS A 318 -15.72 -9.03 8.40
C LYS A 318 -15.06 -9.06 7.01
N ALA A 319 -14.59 -7.92 6.52
CA ALA A 319 -13.90 -7.81 5.24
C ALA A 319 -12.57 -8.57 5.28
N LEU A 320 -11.78 -8.45 6.36
CA LEU A 320 -10.55 -9.25 6.52
C LEU A 320 -10.84 -10.75 6.62
N ALA A 321 -11.87 -11.14 7.37
CA ALA A 321 -12.29 -12.55 7.44
C ALA A 321 -12.68 -13.09 6.06
N LEU A 322 -13.43 -12.33 5.26
CA LEU A 322 -13.76 -12.68 3.87
C LEU A 322 -12.50 -12.79 3.00
N CYS A 323 -11.51 -11.90 3.16
CA CYS A 323 -10.25 -11.99 2.41
C CYS A 323 -9.53 -13.31 2.71
N ASN A 324 -9.46 -13.73 3.98
CA ASN A 324 -8.86 -15.01 4.36
C ASN A 324 -9.63 -16.20 3.80
N ASP A 325 -10.96 -16.18 3.89
CA ASP A 325 -11.80 -17.26 3.34
C ASP A 325 -11.58 -17.42 1.85
N VAL A 326 -11.49 -16.30 1.11
CA VAL A 326 -11.19 -16.31 -0.33
C VAL A 326 -9.77 -16.83 -0.58
N ALA A 327 -8.75 -16.27 0.07
CA ALA A 327 -7.35 -16.67 -0.14
C ALA A 327 -7.15 -18.18 0.12
N ARG A 328 -7.70 -18.69 1.22
CA ARG A 328 -7.70 -20.12 1.52
C ARG A 328 -8.35 -20.94 0.41
N ALA A 329 -9.51 -20.52 -0.10
CA ALA A 329 -10.20 -21.23 -1.17
C ALA A 329 -9.39 -21.22 -2.49
N LEU A 330 -8.71 -20.12 -2.81
CA LEU A 330 -7.82 -20.02 -3.98
C LEU A 330 -6.63 -20.99 -3.89
N VAL A 331 -6.13 -21.27 -2.69
CA VAL A 331 -5.00 -22.18 -2.45
C VAL A 331 -5.44 -23.64 -2.37
N GLU A 332 -6.47 -23.95 -1.59
CA GLU A 332 -6.88 -25.33 -1.29
C GLU A 332 -7.62 -26.00 -2.45
N GLU A 333 -8.48 -25.25 -3.15
CA GLU A 333 -9.41 -25.82 -4.13
C GLU A 333 -9.53 -24.98 -5.42
N PRO A 334 -8.43 -24.54 -6.05
CA PRO A 334 -8.49 -23.64 -7.21
C PRO A 334 -9.33 -24.19 -8.37
N GLU A 335 -9.31 -25.51 -8.58
CA GLU A 335 -10.06 -26.17 -9.67
C GLU A 335 -11.56 -26.28 -9.41
N LYS A 336 -12.01 -26.16 -8.16
CA LYS A 336 -13.43 -26.31 -7.79
C LYS A 336 -14.18 -24.97 -7.71
N LEU A 337 -13.50 -23.87 -8.00
CA LEU A 337 -14.05 -22.51 -7.96
C LEU A 337 -14.78 -22.09 -9.24
#